data_AF-A0A4U3LJ52-F1
#
_entry.id   AF-A0A4U3LJ52-F1
#
_cell.length_a   1.000
_cell.length_b   1.000
_cell.length_c   1.000
_cell.angle_alpha   90.00
_cell.angle_beta   90.00
_cell.angle_gamma   90.00
#
_symmetry.space_group_name_H-M   'P 1'
#
loop_
_entity.id
_entity.type
_entity.pdbx_description
1 polymer ?
#
loop_
_entity_poly.entity_id
_entity_poly.type
_entity_poly.pdbx_seq_one_letter_code
_entity_poly.pdbx_strand_id
1 'polypeptide(L)'
;MRNPIGMMRRSQQVRSQLKAPRERLPGGSRRWIRSSMDWLVAEFGRDIVLRPIALPGDVIPDGYDGSRAAAVELCGRVDGRMDLRPGQCGLSSSSTAYGVRRRAGRPWW
;
A
#
# COMPACT_ATOMS: atom_id res chain seq x y z
N MET A 1 -31.43 -10.04 6.75
CA MET A 1 -30.92 -11.39 6.37
C MET A 1 -30.01 -11.25 5.17
N ARG A 2 -28.69 -11.46 5.29
CA ARG A 2 -27.70 -11.22 4.21
C ARG A 2 -27.61 -12.46 3.33
N ASN A 3 -27.89 -12.33 2.02
CA ASN A 3 -27.89 -13.45 1.08
C ASN A 3 -26.45 -13.99 0.86
N PRO A 4 -26.13 -15.20 1.35
CA PRO A 4 -24.75 -15.72 1.36
C PRO A 4 -24.23 -16.03 -0.05
N ILE A 5 -25.12 -16.37 -0.99
CA ILE A 5 -24.78 -16.73 -2.37
C ILE A 5 -24.34 -15.48 -3.16
N GLY A 6 -25.02 -14.36 -2.94
CA GLY A 6 -24.65 -13.07 -3.55
C GLY A 6 -23.31 -12.52 -3.06
N MET A 7 -22.96 -12.82 -1.81
CA MET A 7 -21.68 -12.43 -1.21
C MET A 7 -20.51 -13.26 -1.77
N MET A 8 -20.74 -14.56 -1.96
CA MET A 8 -19.76 -15.49 -2.54
C MET A 8 -19.43 -15.16 -4.01
N ARG A 9 -20.45 -14.87 -4.84
CA ARG A 9 -20.23 -14.41 -6.23
C ARG A 9 -19.44 -13.10 -6.32
N ARG A 10 -19.75 -12.12 -5.45
CA ARG A 10 -19.00 -10.86 -5.38
C ARG A 10 -17.53 -11.08 -5.00
N SER A 11 -17.25 -11.97 -4.04
CA SER A 11 -15.88 -12.30 -3.64
C SER A 11 -15.08 -13.04 -4.73
N GLN A 12 -15.72 -13.89 -5.53
CA GLN A 12 -15.09 -14.52 -6.69
C GLN A 12 -14.79 -13.52 -7.81
N GLN A 13 -15.71 -12.58 -8.06
CA GLN A 13 -15.53 -11.53 -9.05
C GLN A 13 -14.37 -10.58 -8.65
N VAL A 14 -14.30 -10.16 -7.39
CA VAL A 14 -13.16 -9.38 -6.87
C VAL A 14 -11.86 -10.16 -7.01
N ARG A 15 -11.81 -11.45 -6.64
CA ARG A 15 -10.63 -12.30 -6.81
C ARG A 15 -10.19 -12.45 -8.27
N SER A 16 -11.13 -12.49 -9.21
CA SER A 16 -10.83 -12.55 -10.65
C SER A 16 -10.32 -11.22 -11.23
N GLN A 17 -10.67 -10.10 -10.60
CA GLN A 17 -10.17 -8.77 -10.94
C GLN A 17 -8.81 -8.48 -10.30
N LEU A 18 -8.51 -9.13 -9.16
CA LEU A 18 -7.18 -9.23 -8.56
C LEU A 18 -6.28 -10.22 -9.32
N LYS A 19 -6.32 -10.20 -10.67
CA LYS A 19 -5.32 -10.91 -11.47
C LYS A 19 -3.96 -10.30 -11.16
N ALA A 20 -3.12 -11.07 -10.46
CA ALA A 20 -1.70 -10.78 -10.37
C ALA A 20 -1.14 -10.47 -11.77
N PRO A 21 -0.17 -9.56 -11.91
CA PRO A 21 0.50 -9.31 -13.18
C PRO A 21 0.93 -10.66 -13.77
N ARG A 22 0.41 -11.01 -14.95
CA ARG A 22 0.79 -12.26 -15.67
C ARG A 22 2.16 -12.13 -16.34
N GLU A 23 2.98 -11.21 -15.87
CA GLU A 23 4.32 -10.98 -16.38
C GLU A 23 5.22 -12.10 -15.85
N ARG A 24 5.92 -12.79 -16.75
CA ARG A 24 6.89 -13.83 -16.34
C ARG A 24 8.02 -13.13 -15.59
N LEU A 25 8.14 -13.40 -14.30
CA LEU A 25 9.23 -12.89 -13.47
C LEU A 25 10.56 -13.55 -13.90
N PRO A 26 11.61 -12.78 -14.20
CA PRO A 26 12.93 -13.32 -14.53
C PRO A 26 13.44 -14.25 -13.42
N GLY A 27 13.71 -15.51 -13.76
CA GLY A 27 14.15 -16.54 -12.80
C GLY A 27 13.08 -17.03 -11.81
N GLY A 28 11.81 -16.73 -12.05
CA GLY A 28 10.66 -17.23 -11.29
C GLY A 28 10.36 -16.48 -10.00
N SER A 29 9.20 -16.77 -9.42
CA SER A 29 8.69 -16.06 -8.23
C SER A 29 9.63 -16.12 -7.04
N ARG A 30 10.29 -17.26 -6.79
CA ARG A 30 11.23 -17.41 -5.67
C ARG A 30 12.46 -16.50 -5.79
N ARG A 31 13.05 -16.40 -6.99
CA ARG A 31 14.20 -15.52 -7.22
C ARG A 31 13.78 -14.07 -7.06
N TRP A 32 12.64 -13.70 -7.66
CA TRP A 32 12.09 -12.35 -7.53
C TRP A 32 11.84 -11.98 -6.07
N ILE A 33 11.15 -12.83 -5.29
CA ILE A 33 10.92 -12.60 -3.85
C ILE A 33 12.24 -12.38 -3.13
N ARG A 34 13.23 -13.25 -3.34
CA ARG A 34 14.54 -13.12 -2.69
C ARG A 34 15.22 -11.81 -3.03
N SER A 35 15.36 -11.50 -4.32
CA SER A 35 16.00 -10.26 -4.78
C SER A 35 15.27 -9.01 -4.29
N SER A 36 13.94 -9.03 -4.20
CA SER A 36 13.16 -7.94 -3.64
C SER A 36 13.40 -7.79 -2.13
N MET A 37 13.45 -8.88 -1.36
CA MET A 37 13.73 -8.81 0.08
C MET A 37 15.16 -8.37 0.36
N ASP A 38 16.14 -8.88 -0.42
CA ASP A 38 17.54 -8.46 -0.31
C ASP A 38 17.68 -6.95 -0.58
N TRP A 39 17.01 -6.45 -1.63
CA TRP A 39 16.99 -5.02 -1.95
C TRP A 39 16.32 -4.20 -0.84
N LEU A 40 15.16 -4.63 -0.33
CA LEU A 40 14.46 -3.94 0.76
C LEU A 40 15.32 -3.85 2.03
N VAL A 41 16.00 -4.94 2.39
CA VAL A 41 16.91 -4.96 3.55
C VAL A 41 18.10 -4.04 3.32
N ALA A 42 18.66 -4.00 2.11
CA ALA A 42 19.77 -3.11 1.78
C ALA A 42 19.37 -1.62 1.82
N GLU A 43 18.19 -1.28 1.31
CA GLU A 43 17.71 0.10 1.22
C GLU A 43 17.22 0.65 2.57
N PHE A 44 16.46 -0.15 3.33
CA PHE A 44 15.74 0.32 4.51
C PHE A 44 16.25 -0.28 5.84
N GLY A 45 17.16 -1.25 5.77
CA GLY A 45 17.62 -1.99 6.93
C GLY A 45 16.64 -3.10 7.35
N ARG A 46 17.19 -4.11 8.03
CA ARG A 46 16.44 -5.30 8.45
C ARG A 46 15.33 -5.00 9.45
N ASP A 47 15.57 -4.05 10.35
CA ASP A 47 14.63 -3.73 11.42
C ASP A 47 13.32 -3.17 10.88
N ILE A 48 13.38 -2.33 9.84
CA ILE A 48 12.20 -1.76 9.19
C ILE A 48 11.40 -2.85 8.46
N VAL A 49 12.06 -3.76 7.76
CA VAL A 49 11.42 -4.86 7.01
C VAL A 49 10.71 -5.85 7.95
N LEU A 50 11.21 -6.02 9.17
CA LEU A 50 10.64 -6.93 10.17
C LEU A 50 9.59 -6.30 11.07
N ARG A 51 9.34 -4.98 10.97
CA ARG A 51 8.28 -4.33 11.75
C ARG A 51 6.91 -4.93 11.41
N PRO A 52 5.99 -5.03 12.38
CA PRO A 52 4.61 -5.43 12.12
C PRO A 52 3.99 -4.54 11.05
N ILE A 53 3.28 -5.16 10.09
CA ILE A 53 2.50 -4.44 9.07
C ILE A 53 1.51 -3.54 9.81
N ALA A 54 1.58 -2.23 9.55
CA ALA A 54 0.61 -1.29 10.09
C ALA A 54 -0.74 -1.57 9.46
N LEU A 55 -1.72 -1.96 10.27
CA LEU A 55 -3.08 -2.11 9.80
C LEU A 55 -3.76 -0.74 9.80
N PRO A 56 -4.74 -0.51 8.91
CA PRO A 56 -5.50 0.75 8.88
C PRO A 56 -6.07 1.14 10.26
N GLY A 57 -6.55 0.18 11.05
CA GLY A 57 -7.09 0.44 12.39
C GLY A 57 -6.06 0.87 13.44
N ASP A 58 -4.77 0.63 13.20
CA ASP A 58 -3.71 1.06 14.12
C ASP A 58 -3.34 2.54 13.92
N VAL A 59 -3.72 3.11 12.77
CA VAL A 59 -3.26 4.44 12.33
C VAL A 59 -4.43 5.40 12.18
N ILE A 60 -5.54 4.93 11.60
CA ILE A 60 -6.78 5.70 11.42
C ILE A 60 -7.60 5.58 12.71
N PRO A 61 -7.84 6.69 13.45
CA PRO A 61 -8.62 6.65 14.68
C PRO A 61 -10.08 6.29 14.42
N ASP A 62 -10.71 5.68 15.42
CA ASP A 62 -12.16 5.54 15.46
C ASP A 62 -12.83 6.92 15.38
N GLY A 63 -13.89 7.02 14.59
CA GLY A 63 -14.60 8.28 14.36
C GLY A 63 -13.88 9.25 13.41
N TYR A 64 -12.89 8.79 12.65
CA TYR A 64 -12.26 9.59 11.60
C TYR A 64 -13.32 10.18 10.64
N ASP A 65 -13.45 11.51 10.66
CA ASP A 65 -14.50 12.24 9.96
C ASP A 65 -14.12 12.63 8.52
N GLY A 66 -12.87 12.37 8.11
CA GLY A 66 -12.35 12.73 6.79
C GLY A 66 -12.12 14.22 6.58
N SER A 67 -12.21 15.03 7.64
CA SER A 67 -11.91 16.46 7.56
C SER A 67 -10.44 16.68 7.23
N ARG A 68 -10.12 17.85 6.65
CA ARG A 68 -8.72 18.22 6.36
C ARG A 68 -7.86 18.22 7.63
N ALA A 69 -8.43 18.66 8.76
CA ALA A 69 -7.73 18.66 10.04
C ALA A 69 -7.39 17.23 10.47
N ALA A 70 -8.38 16.31 10.46
CA ALA A 70 -8.15 14.90 10.77
C ALA A 70 -7.13 14.25 9.82
N ALA A 71 -7.17 14.60 8.54
CA ALA A 71 -6.22 14.10 7.55
C ALA A 71 -4.77 14.57 7.82
N VAL A 72 -4.58 15.81 8.26
CA VAL A 72 -3.25 16.34 8.63
C VAL A 72 -2.72 15.63 9.88
N GLU A 73 -3.56 15.43 10.89
CA GLU A 73 -3.17 14.67 12.09
C GLU A 73 -2.78 13.22 11.75
N LEU A 74 -3.53 12.59 10.85
CA LEU A 74 -3.23 11.25 10.36
C LEU A 74 -1.84 11.19 9.68
N CYS A 75 -1.51 12.17 8.84
CA CYS A 75 -0.18 12.28 8.24
C CYS A 75 0.93 12.40 9.30
N GLY A 76 0.71 13.19 10.35
CA GLY A 76 1.66 13.27 11.47
C GLY A 76 1.86 11.95 12.21
N ARG A 77 0.80 11.16 12.40
CA ARG A 77 0.91 9.81 12.98
C ARG A 77 1.70 8.86 12.08
N VAL A 78 1.51 8.96 10.76
CA VAL A 78 2.29 8.19 9.78
C VAL A 78 3.76 8.59 9.84
N ASP A 79 4.08 9.89 9.92
CA ASP A 79 5.45 10.37 10.05
C ASP A 79 6.13 9.75 11.28
N GLY A 80 5.51 9.85 12.45
CA GLY A 80 6.08 9.29 13.69
C GLY A 80 6.24 7.77 13.65
N ARG A 81 5.29 7.04 13.05
CA ARG A 81 5.36 5.58 12.92
C ARG A 81 6.46 5.13 11.95
N MET A 82 6.61 5.84 10.85
CA MET A 82 7.58 5.54 9.80
C MET A 82 8.95 6.14 10.06
N ASP A 83 9.13 6.86 11.18
CA ASP A 83 10.35 7.58 11.54
C ASP A 83 10.78 8.58 10.44
N LEU A 84 9.79 9.26 9.87
CA LEU A 84 9.98 10.30 8.86
C LEU A 84 10.17 11.66 9.54
N ARG A 85 10.75 12.61 8.80
CA ARG A 85 10.79 14.01 9.27
C ARG A 85 9.35 14.55 9.37
N PRO A 86 9.03 15.38 10.39
CA PRO A 86 7.72 15.98 10.49
C PRO A 86 7.32 16.72 9.19
N GLY A 87 6.13 16.40 8.66
CA GLY A 87 5.60 16.98 7.42
C GLY A 87 6.10 16.32 6.14
N GLN A 88 6.84 15.21 6.24
CA GLN A 88 7.30 14.45 5.07
C GLN A 88 6.16 13.64 4.43
N CYS A 89 5.21 13.14 5.23
CA CYS A 89 3.93 12.65 4.76
C CYS A 89 2.99 13.84 4.48
N GLY A 90 2.61 14.02 3.22
CA GLY A 90 1.78 15.13 2.78
C GLY A 90 0.46 14.69 2.16
N LEU A 91 -0.56 15.54 2.27
CA LEU A 91 -1.83 15.37 1.58
C LEU A 91 -1.75 15.92 0.16
N SER A 92 -2.06 15.11 -0.84
CA SER A 92 -2.33 15.60 -2.20
C SER A 92 -3.83 15.50 -2.47
N SER A 93 -4.51 16.64 -2.56
CA SER A 93 -5.87 16.68 -3.08
C SER A 93 -5.83 16.79 -4.60
N SER A 94 -5.80 15.65 -5.31
CA SER A 94 -6.08 15.66 -6.74
C SER A 94 -7.59 15.50 -6.94
N SER A 95 -8.31 16.59 -7.23
CA SER A 95 -9.63 16.50 -7.84
C SER A 95 -9.48 16.16 -9.34
N THR A 96 -8.83 15.05 -9.63
CA THR A 96 -8.66 14.57 -11.00
C THR A 96 -9.29 13.20 -11.05
N ALA A 97 -10.39 13.10 -11.81
CA ALA A 97 -10.98 11.84 -12.21
C ALA A 97 -9.86 10.87 -12.61
N TYR A 98 -9.87 9.69 -11.98
CA TYR A 98 -8.92 8.59 -12.12
C TYR A 98 -8.11 8.62 -13.42
N GLY A 99 -6.92 9.21 -13.34
CA GLY A 99 -5.90 9.16 -14.38
C GLY A 99 -4.59 8.83 -13.69
N VAL A 100 -4.36 7.55 -13.42
CA VAL A 100 -3.11 7.03 -12.87
C VAL A 100 -1.97 7.47 -13.79
N ARG A 101 -1.29 8.57 -13.46
CA ARG A 101 0.01 8.90 -14.06
C ARG A 101 1.01 7.87 -13.54
N ARG A 102 1.18 6.78 -14.29
CA ARG A 102 2.35 5.90 -14.13
C ARG A 102 3.58 6.77 -14.35
N ARG A 103 4.38 6.97 -13.30
CA ARG A 103 5.76 7.43 -13.46
C ARG A 103 6.42 6.42 -14.40
N ALA A 104 6.89 6.88 -15.56
CA ALA A 104 7.63 6.04 -16.50
C ALA A 104 8.81 5.44 -15.73
N GLY A 105 8.74 4.13 -15.48
CA GLY A 105 9.85 3.39 -14.89
C GLY A 105 11.04 3.52 -15.82
N ARG A 106 12.20 3.90 -15.28
CA ARG A 106 13.47 3.67 -15.94
C ARG A 106 13.55 2.16 -16.26
N PRO A 107 14.04 1.76 -17.43
CA PRO A 107 14.20 0.36 -17.73
C PRO A 107 15.19 -0.23 -16.74
N TRP A 108 14.79 -1.33 -16.10
CA TRP A 108 15.64 -2.11 -15.21
C TRP A 108 16.52 -3.01 -16.08
N TRP A 109 17.71 -2.51 -16.42
CA TRP A 109 18.89 -3.29 -16.79
C TRP A 109 20.14 -2.56 -16.30
#